data_AF-A0A1H9GW42-F1
#
_entry.id   AF-A0A1H9GW42-F1
#
_cell.length_a   1.000
_cell.length_b   1.000
_cell.length_c   1.000
_cell.angle_alpha   90.00
_cell.angle_beta   90.00
_cell.angle_gamma   90.00
#
_symmetry.space_group_name_H-M   'P 1'
#
loop_
_entity.id
_entity.type
_entity.pdbx_description
1 polymer ?
#
loop_
_entity_poly.entity_id
_entity_poly.type
_entity_poly.pdbx_seq_one_letter_code
_entity_poly.pdbx_strand_id
1 'polypeptide(L)'
;MKRRILPVVLALGCAAALSACGNNEDKFVSELKAAGFANPGEPSTEKEKKSKKIGKRTVKSSEKTIEVVVRVKGCDLEFAKISGQSGYWLDELHVNGQEPDWPGYPENLNREQTVALLAGSSAKPNGFTSCYQPNEA
;
A
#
# COMPACT_ATOMS: atom_id res chain seq x y z
N MET A 1 14.65 -50.16 -44.71
CA MET A 1 14.02 -48.81 -44.76
C MET A 1 14.13 -48.17 -43.38
N LYS A 2 14.88 -47.08 -43.24
CA LYS A 2 15.11 -46.34 -41.98
C LYS A 2 13.94 -45.38 -41.73
N ARG A 3 13.13 -45.61 -40.70
CA ARG A 3 12.15 -44.62 -40.22
C ARG A 3 12.78 -43.85 -39.05
N ARG A 4 13.12 -42.58 -39.29
CA ARG A 4 13.49 -41.62 -38.25
C ARG A 4 12.18 -41.06 -37.68
N ILE A 5 11.92 -41.32 -36.40
CA ILE A 5 10.87 -40.65 -35.64
C ILE A 5 11.59 -39.63 -34.77
N LEU A 6 11.39 -38.35 -35.06
CA LEU A 6 11.84 -37.21 -34.27
C LEU A 6 10.94 -37.08 -33.04
N PRO A 7 11.48 -37.03 -31.81
CA PRO A 7 10.72 -36.59 -30.67
C PRO A 7 10.90 -35.06 -30.53
N VAL A 8 9.86 -34.30 -30.89
CA VAL A 8 9.71 -32.92 -30.42
C VAL A 8 9.22 -33.01 -28.98
N VAL A 9 10.16 -33.00 -28.04
CA VAL A 9 9.84 -32.89 -26.61
C VAL A 9 9.78 -31.41 -26.25
N LEU A 10 8.55 -30.99 -26.02
CA LEU A 10 8.14 -29.75 -25.40
C LEU A 10 8.53 -29.77 -23.91
N ALA A 11 9.51 -28.97 -23.49
CA ALA A 11 9.89 -28.73 -22.10
C ALA A 11 10.94 -27.61 -22.08
N LEU A 12 10.90 -26.56 -21.26
CA LEU A 12 10.05 -26.12 -20.18
C LEU A 12 10.13 -24.59 -20.25
N GLY A 13 9.01 -23.88 -20.14
CA GLY A 13 9.00 -22.44 -19.93
C GLY A 13 9.61 -22.11 -18.57
N CYS A 14 10.91 -21.86 -18.52
CA CYS A 14 11.54 -21.15 -17.41
C CYS A 14 11.26 -19.64 -17.56
N ALA A 15 9.99 -19.27 -17.45
CA ALA A 15 9.58 -17.89 -17.22
C ALA A 15 9.03 -17.77 -15.80
N ALA A 16 9.85 -18.13 -14.82
CA ALA A 16 9.58 -17.85 -13.43
C ALA A 16 10.90 -17.49 -12.74
N ALA A 17 10.88 -16.34 -12.07
CA ALA A 17 11.94 -15.74 -11.27
C ALA A 17 13.00 -14.89 -12.02
N LEU A 18 12.55 -13.91 -12.83
CA LEU A 18 13.00 -12.55 -12.49
C LEU A 18 12.26 -12.19 -11.20
N SER A 19 12.73 -12.69 -10.07
CA SER A 19 12.43 -12.06 -8.78
C SER A 19 13.03 -10.68 -8.91
N ALA A 20 12.20 -9.73 -9.35
CA ALA A 20 12.57 -8.34 -9.41
C ALA A 20 13.29 -8.01 -8.11
N CYS A 21 14.56 -7.64 -8.23
CA CYS A 21 15.28 -6.87 -7.22
C CYS A 21 14.62 -5.48 -7.15
N GLY A 22 13.30 -5.41 -7.03
CA GLY A 22 12.56 -4.21 -6.73
C GLY A 22 12.81 -3.92 -5.26
N ASN A 23 13.21 -2.68 -5.00
CA ASN A 23 13.29 -2.16 -3.64
C ASN A 23 11.91 -2.34 -2.97
N ASN A 24 11.86 -2.54 -1.65
CA ASN A 24 10.60 -2.80 -0.95
C ASN A 24 9.59 -1.66 -1.13
N GLU A 25 10.08 -0.45 -1.41
CA GLU A 25 9.32 0.73 -1.82
C GLU A 25 8.53 0.50 -3.12
N ASP A 26 9.19 0.06 -4.20
CA ASP A 26 8.55 -0.22 -5.49
C ASP A 26 7.51 -1.35 -5.39
N LYS A 27 7.82 -2.35 -4.55
CA LYS A 27 6.88 -3.45 -4.27
C LYS A 27 5.64 -2.93 -3.58
N PHE A 28 5.79 -2.05 -2.59
CA PHE A 28 4.64 -1.49 -1.88
C PHE A 28 3.76 -0.63 -2.79
N VAL A 29 4.36 0.22 -3.64
CA VAL A 29 3.61 0.97 -4.67
C VAL A 29 2.87 0.01 -5.61
N SER A 30 3.51 -1.09 -6.00
CA SER A 30 2.90 -2.11 -6.85
C SER A 30 1.73 -2.84 -6.18
N GLU A 31 1.84 -3.13 -4.88
CA GLU A 31 0.74 -3.69 -4.07
C GLU A 31 -0.46 -2.75 -4.02
N LEU A 32 -0.25 -1.45 -3.80
CA LEU A 32 -1.33 -0.44 -3.82
C LEU A 32 -1.98 -0.35 -5.21
N LYS A 33 -1.19 -0.38 -6.28
CA LYS A 33 -1.73 -0.45 -7.65
C LYS A 33 -2.57 -1.70 -7.87
N ALA A 34 -2.10 -2.86 -7.41
CA ALA A 34 -2.84 -4.11 -7.47
C ALA A 34 -4.14 -4.08 -6.64
N ALA A 35 -4.17 -3.31 -5.55
CA ALA A 35 -5.35 -3.04 -4.74
C ALA A 35 -6.30 -1.97 -5.35
N GLY A 36 -6.02 -1.49 -6.56
CA GLY A 36 -6.90 -0.59 -7.31
C GLY A 36 -6.62 0.90 -7.12
N PHE A 37 -5.52 1.29 -6.46
CA PHE A 37 -5.11 2.69 -6.38
C PHE A 37 -4.32 3.08 -7.65
N ALA A 38 -4.90 3.93 -8.50
CA ALA A 38 -4.32 4.24 -9.81
C ALA A 38 -3.01 5.05 -9.74
N ASN A 39 -2.93 6.02 -8.81
CA ASN A 39 -1.82 6.97 -8.71
C ASN A 39 -1.28 7.07 -7.28
N PRO A 40 -0.64 6.02 -6.72
CA PRO A 40 0.10 6.17 -5.48
C PRO A 40 1.26 7.15 -5.67
N GLY A 41 1.51 7.97 -4.65
CA GLY A 41 2.63 8.89 -4.60
C GLY A 41 3.99 8.19 -4.52
N GLU A 42 5.04 8.99 -4.44
CA GLU A 42 6.38 8.46 -4.21
C GLU A 42 6.48 7.85 -2.80
N PRO A 43 7.04 6.64 -2.66
CA PRO A 43 7.23 6.02 -1.36
C PRO A 43 8.30 6.76 -0.56
N SER A 44 8.06 6.96 0.73
CA SER A 44 9.05 7.40 1.70
C SER A 44 9.39 6.25 2.65
N THR A 45 10.67 6.18 3.06
CA THR A 45 11.06 5.31 4.17
C THR A 45 11.34 6.19 5.39
N GLU A 46 10.59 5.98 6.46
CA GLU A 46 10.80 6.67 7.73
C GLU A 46 12.08 6.13 8.40
N LYS A 47 13.00 7.04 8.77
CA LYS A 47 14.35 6.68 9.28
C LYS A 47 14.65 7.19 10.69
N GLU A 48 13.82 8.07 11.24
CA GLU A 48 14.25 8.95 12.34
C GLU A 48 13.59 8.68 13.70
N LYS A 49 12.47 7.93 13.78
CA LYS A 49 11.77 7.70 15.05
C LYS A 49 12.34 6.46 15.78
N LYS A 50 12.68 6.62 17.08
CA LYS A 50 13.08 5.51 17.98
C LYS A 50 12.00 4.42 18.08
N SER A 51 10.74 4.81 17.91
CA SER A 51 9.61 3.93 17.73
C SER A 51 8.47 4.73 17.09
N LYS A 52 7.82 4.21 16.04
CA LYS A 52 6.58 4.79 15.50
C LYS A 52 5.40 4.02 16.08
N LYS A 53 4.41 4.75 16.55
CA LYS A 53 3.12 4.14 16.85
C LYS A 53 2.34 4.13 15.55
N ILE A 54 2.00 2.93 15.13
CA ILE A 54 1.13 2.69 14.01
C ILE A 54 0.01 1.90 14.60
N GLY A 55 -1.13 2.53 14.76
CA GLY A 55 -2.16 1.75 15.40
C GLY A 55 -2.10 1.71 16.89
N LYS A 56 -2.55 0.56 17.35
CA LYS A 56 -2.18 0.04 18.66
C LYS A 56 -0.78 -0.59 18.64
N ARG A 57 -0.11 -0.67 17.48
CA ARG A 57 1.21 -1.29 17.34
C ARG A 57 2.30 -0.24 17.59
N THR A 58 3.41 -0.70 18.15
CA THR A 58 4.62 0.07 18.28
C THR A 58 5.67 -0.59 17.40
N VAL A 59 6.06 0.09 16.33
CA VAL A 59 7.12 -0.33 15.42
C VAL A 59 8.45 0.11 16.02
N LYS A 60 9.41 -0.81 16.12
CA LYS A 60 10.73 -0.52 16.69
C LYS A 60 11.60 0.18 15.64
N SER A 61 12.56 1.00 16.07
CA SER A 61 13.50 1.67 15.15
C SER A 61 14.33 0.74 14.26
N SER A 62 14.45 -0.54 14.61
CA SER A 62 15.12 -1.55 13.78
C SER A 62 14.29 -1.97 12.58
N GLU A 63 12.99 -1.72 12.60
CA GLU A 63 12.05 -2.01 11.52
C GLU A 63 11.91 -0.75 10.65
N LYS A 64 12.02 -0.92 9.33
CA LYS A 64 11.85 0.18 8.38
C LYS A 64 10.38 0.28 8.01
N THR A 65 9.74 1.40 8.29
CA THR A 65 8.40 1.71 7.80
C THR A 65 8.52 2.37 6.44
N ILE A 66 7.75 1.89 5.48
CA ILE A 66 7.57 2.47 4.15
C ILE A 66 6.17 3.07 4.12
N GLU A 67 6.06 4.30 3.67
CA GLU A 67 4.83 5.09 3.60
C GLU A 67 4.57 5.48 2.16
N VAL A 68 3.31 5.48 1.73
CA VAL A 68 2.88 5.92 0.41
C VAL A 68 1.56 6.66 0.57
N VAL A 69 1.51 7.89 0.07
CA VAL A 69 0.28 8.68 0.03
C VAL A 69 -0.55 8.33 -1.21
N VAL A 70 -1.86 8.15 -1.04
CA VAL A 70 -2.82 8.04 -2.14
C VAL A 70 -3.93 9.08 -1.96
N ARG A 71 -4.34 9.72 -3.05
CA ARG A 71 -5.50 10.63 -3.03
C ARG A 71 -6.79 9.86 -3.28
N VAL A 72 -7.75 9.99 -2.36
CA VAL A 72 -9.07 9.39 -2.47
C VAL A 72 -10.12 10.40 -2.06
N LYS A 73 -11.01 10.77 -3.00
CA LYS A 73 -12.14 11.67 -2.73
C LYS A 73 -11.70 12.97 -2.04
N GLY A 74 -10.65 13.60 -2.56
CA GLY A 74 -10.11 14.86 -2.05
C GLY A 74 -9.21 14.76 -0.81
N CYS A 75 -9.13 13.60 -0.17
CA CYS A 75 -8.24 13.36 0.96
C CYS A 75 -6.96 12.67 0.54
N ASP A 76 -5.83 13.14 1.07
CA ASP A 76 -4.54 12.46 0.99
C ASP A 76 -4.42 11.49 2.17
N LEU A 77 -4.33 10.21 1.84
CA LEU A 77 -4.31 9.10 2.77
C LEU A 77 -2.94 8.44 2.74
N GLU A 78 -2.24 8.42 3.86
CA GLU A 78 -0.99 7.69 4.00
C GLU A 78 -1.27 6.22 4.32
N PHE A 79 -0.80 5.34 3.45
CA PHE A 79 -0.69 3.93 3.75
C PHE A 79 0.73 3.62 4.18
N ALA A 80 0.90 2.86 5.25
CA ALA A 80 2.23 2.42 5.66
C ALA A 80 2.35 0.91 5.80
N LYS A 81 3.60 0.45 5.75
CA LYS A 81 3.99 -0.95 5.72
C LYS A 81 5.37 -1.14 6.36
N ILE A 82 5.57 -2.23 7.09
CA ILE A 82 6.92 -2.62 7.51
C ILE A 82 7.61 -3.31 6.33
N SER A 83 8.80 -2.82 5.98
CA SER A 83 9.64 -3.32 4.91
C SER A 83 9.86 -4.84 5.04
N GLY A 84 9.51 -5.59 3.99
CA GLY A 84 9.66 -7.05 3.96
C GLY A 84 8.53 -7.84 4.64
N GLN A 85 7.55 -7.19 5.27
CA GLN A 85 6.36 -7.87 5.81
C GLN A 85 5.22 -7.89 4.79
N SER A 86 4.25 -8.79 4.98
CA SER A 86 3.01 -8.78 4.20
C SER A 86 1.99 -7.82 4.82
N GLY A 87 1.16 -7.26 3.95
CA GLY A 87 0.10 -6.33 4.33
C GLY A 87 0.57 -4.91 4.63
N TYR A 88 -0.40 -4.02 4.80
CA TYR A 88 -0.25 -2.58 5.03
C TYR A 88 -1.51 -2.02 5.72
N TRP A 89 -1.43 -0.81 6.25
CA TRP A 89 -2.52 -0.14 6.97
C TRP A 89 -2.69 1.31 6.52
N LEU A 90 -3.86 1.86 6.80
CA LEU A 90 -4.12 3.29 6.71
C LEU A 90 -3.59 3.94 7.99
N ASP A 91 -2.52 4.73 7.84
CA ASP A 91 -1.73 5.27 8.96
C ASP A 91 -2.20 6.67 9.34
N GLU A 92 -2.10 7.61 8.40
CA GLU A 92 -2.30 9.03 8.65
C GLU A 92 -3.20 9.66 7.56
N LEU A 93 -3.95 10.69 7.95
CA LEU A 93 -4.69 11.55 7.03
C LEU A 93 -3.97 12.89 6.94
N HIS A 94 -3.58 13.32 5.73
CA HIS A 94 -2.93 14.61 5.56
C HIS A 94 -3.99 15.68 5.24
N VAL A 95 -4.14 16.65 6.15
CA VAL A 95 -5.09 17.76 6.02
C VAL A 95 -4.40 19.07 6.34
N ASN A 96 -4.21 19.94 5.35
CA ASN A 96 -3.69 21.30 5.54
C ASN A 96 -2.38 21.36 6.36
N GLY A 97 -1.45 20.42 6.14
CA GLY A 97 -0.19 20.33 6.88
C GLY A 97 -0.34 19.78 8.31
N GLN A 98 -1.50 19.23 8.66
CA GLN A 98 -1.72 18.39 9.84
C GLN A 98 -1.77 16.92 9.44
N GLU A 99 -1.27 16.07 10.32
CA GLU A 99 -1.14 14.62 10.14
C GLU A 99 -1.80 13.88 11.30
N PRO A 100 -3.15 13.92 11.44
CA PRO A 100 -3.85 13.09 12.41
C PRO A 100 -3.86 11.61 12.00
N ASP A 101 -3.50 10.74 12.95
CA ASP A 101 -3.61 9.29 12.82
C ASP A 101 -5.02 8.81 12.50
N TRP A 102 -5.12 7.74 11.71
CA TRP A 102 -6.38 7.08 11.44
C TRP A 102 -6.91 6.27 12.65
N PRO A 103 -8.14 6.53 13.14
CA PRO A 103 -8.71 5.74 14.22
C PRO A 103 -8.99 4.29 13.79
N GLY A 104 -8.50 3.34 14.58
CA GLY A 104 -8.80 1.91 14.36
C GLY A 104 -7.98 1.23 13.26
N TYR A 105 -7.20 2.00 12.49
CA TYR A 105 -6.10 1.53 11.63
C TYR A 105 -6.49 0.38 10.70
N PRO A 106 -7.41 0.64 9.75
CA PRO A 106 -7.82 -0.34 8.76
C PRO A 106 -6.63 -0.89 8.00
N GLU A 107 -6.66 -2.19 7.72
CA GLU A 107 -5.56 -2.90 7.07
C GLU A 107 -6.01 -3.45 5.71
N ASN A 108 -5.09 -3.50 4.75
CA ASN A 108 -5.23 -4.21 3.47
C ASN A 108 -6.47 -3.85 2.64
N LEU A 109 -6.91 -2.59 2.70
CA LEU A 109 -8.06 -2.14 1.95
C LEU A 109 -7.72 -1.92 0.48
N ASN A 110 -8.64 -2.33 -0.39
CA ASN A 110 -8.66 -1.91 -1.78
C ASN A 110 -9.33 -0.52 -1.92
N ARG A 111 -9.27 0.07 -3.11
CA ARG A 111 -9.84 1.41 -3.35
C ARG A 111 -11.32 1.52 -2.96
N GLU A 112 -12.15 0.55 -3.36
CA GLU A 112 -13.59 0.56 -3.10
C GLU A 112 -13.90 0.46 -1.61
N GLN A 113 -13.16 -0.40 -0.90
CA GLN A 113 -13.26 -0.55 0.55
C GLN A 113 -12.82 0.72 1.28
N THR A 114 -11.76 1.39 0.82
CA THR A 114 -11.36 2.69 1.34
C THR A 114 -12.47 3.72 1.11
N VAL A 115 -13.04 3.81 -0.09
CA VAL A 115 -14.17 4.72 -0.36
C VAL A 115 -15.36 4.42 0.54
N ALA A 116 -15.71 3.15 0.73
CA ALA A 116 -16.79 2.74 1.63
C ALA A 116 -16.48 3.08 3.09
N LEU A 117 -15.23 2.89 3.53
CA LEU A 117 -14.77 3.29 4.86
C LEU A 117 -14.93 4.79 5.06
N LEU A 118 -14.54 5.61 4.07
CA LEU A 118 -14.67 7.07 4.12
C LEU A 118 -16.14 7.51 4.17
N ALA A 119 -17.00 6.91 3.36
CA ALA A 119 -18.43 7.23 3.30
C ALA A 119 -19.24 6.72 4.51
N GLY A 120 -18.77 5.68 5.18
CA GLY A 120 -19.47 5.03 6.28
C GLY A 120 -19.33 5.75 7.63
N SER A 121 -20.03 5.22 8.62
CA SER A 121 -20.08 5.75 10.00
C SER A 121 -18.88 5.39 10.89
N SER A 122 -17.80 4.83 10.32
CA SER A 122 -16.58 4.53 11.09
C SER A 122 -15.95 5.82 11.64
N ALA A 123 -15.23 5.69 12.77
CA ALA A 123 -14.48 6.80 13.34
C ALA A 123 -13.44 7.32 12.33
N LYS A 124 -13.31 8.64 12.23
CA LYS A 124 -12.44 9.33 11.29
C LYS A 124 -11.44 10.23 12.04
N PRO A 125 -10.24 10.44 11.49
CA PRO A 125 -9.31 11.43 12.04
C PRO A 125 -9.94 12.83 12.02
N ASN A 126 -9.43 13.71 12.89
CA ASN A 126 -9.77 15.12 12.86
C ASN A 126 -9.48 15.71 11.46
N GLY A 127 -10.32 16.65 11.00
CA GLY A 127 -10.13 17.28 9.69
C GLY A 127 -10.59 16.45 8.49
N PHE A 128 -11.02 15.19 8.66
CA PHE A 128 -11.57 14.36 7.56
C PHE A 128 -12.66 15.06 6.74
N THR A 129 -13.63 15.68 7.41
CA THR A 129 -14.74 16.38 6.73
C THR A 129 -14.30 17.59 5.93
N SER A 130 -13.08 18.10 6.14
CA SER A 130 -12.53 19.24 5.40
C SER A 130 -11.86 18.84 4.08
N CYS A 131 -11.46 17.57 3.92
CA CYS A 131 -10.90 17.04 2.67
C CYS A 131 -11.86 16.13 1.90
N TYR A 132 -12.78 15.45 2.58
CA TYR A 132 -13.58 14.41 1.93
C TYR A 132 -14.66 14.99 1.01
N GLN A 133 -14.48 14.77 -0.28
CA GLN A 133 -15.36 15.20 -1.36
C GLN A 133 -15.93 13.96 -2.06
N PRO A 134 -17.11 13.46 -1.66
CA PRO A 134 -17.67 12.20 -2.18
C PRO A 134 -17.91 12.22 -3.70
N ASN A 135 -18.07 13.41 -4.27
CA ASN A 135 -18.31 13.63 -5.69
C ASN A 135 -17.04 13.77 -6.54
N GLU A 136 -15.86 13.81 -5.92
CA GLU A 136 -14.58 13.84 -6.65
C GLU A 136 -14.28 12.46 -7.26
N ALA A 137 -13.60 12.44 -8.42
CA ALA A 137 -13.36 11.21 -9.18
C ALA A 137 -12.28 10.33 -8.54
#